data_AF-A0A7Y1XRZ0-F1
#
_entry.id   AF-A0A7Y1XRZ0-F1
#
_cell.length_a   1.000
_cell.length_b   1.000
_cell.length_c   1.000
_cell.angle_alpha   90.00
_cell.angle_beta   90.00
_cell.angle_gamma   90.00
#
_symmetry.space_group_name_H-M   'P 1'
#
loop_
_entity.id
_entity.type
_entity.pdbx_description
1 polymer ?
#
loop_
_entity_poly.entity_id
_entity_poly.type
_entity_poly.pdbx_seq_one_letter_code
_entity_poly.pdbx_strand_id
1 'polypeptide(L)'
;VVVLDSGGRVERFVEKPARGTAPADTVNAGLYVVERRALEGFEPGPLSFERRVFPELAARKDLAGVVVAGDWLDIGTPQLYLDTHEQIQVDQPHIAAADSQVAGRRSGTWSYVGPGATIESDAEVRESVLLDGATVAKGATVRRSIVGRGATVGPGASISDHTIVGEGAVIGAGCELLAGMRVAPGTVLADRSLTVRPPR
;
A
#
# COMPACT_ATOMS: atom_id res chain seq x y z
N VAL A 1 9.42 11.71 -14.36
CA VAL A 1 9.47 11.63 -15.83
C VAL A 1 10.87 11.27 -16.27
N VAL A 2 11.01 10.41 -17.28
CA VAL A 2 12.31 9.95 -17.81
C VAL A 2 12.40 10.31 -19.29
N VAL A 3 13.28 11.23 -19.64
CA VAL A 3 13.46 11.64 -21.05
C VAL A 3 14.46 10.69 -21.70
N LEU A 4 14.07 10.10 -22.82
CA LEU A 4 14.95 9.25 -23.64
C LEU A 4 15.36 9.98 -24.93
N ASP A 5 16.57 9.71 -25.40
CA ASP A 5 16.99 10.11 -26.74
C ASP A 5 16.46 9.15 -27.82
N SER A 6 16.73 9.46 -29.09
CA SER A 6 16.28 8.65 -30.23
C SER A 6 16.91 7.24 -30.28
N GLY A 7 17.98 7.00 -29.53
CA GLY A 7 18.62 5.69 -29.36
C GLY A 7 18.14 4.92 -28.14
N GLY A 8 17.14 5.44 -27.40
CA GLY A 8 16.60 4.82 -26.19
C GLY A 8 17.49 4.99 -24.94
N ARG A 9 18.50 5.87 -24.98
CA ARG A 9 19.31 6.17 -23.78
C ARG A 9 18.62 7.22 -22.94
N VAL A 10 18.79 7.12 -21.62
CA VAL A 10 18.26 8.11 -20.69
C VAL A 10 19.08 9.39 -20.77
N GLU A 11 18.43 10.49 -21.12
CA GLU A 11 19.06 11.83 -21.11
C GLU A 11 19.00 12.47 -19.73
N ARG A 12 17.81 12.45 -19.10
CA ARG A 12 17.61 13.05 -17.78
C ARG A 12 16.36 12.54 -17.08
N PHE A 13 16.39 12.67 -15.76
CA PHE A 13 15.24 12.49 -14.88
C PHE A 13 14.66 13.84 -14.51
N VAL A 14 13.33 13.93 -14.51
CA VAL A 14 12.61 15.08 -13.97
C VAL A 14 11.69 14.57 -12.87
N GLU A 15 12.05 14.87 -11.63
CA GLU A 15 11.24 14.54 -10.46
C GLU A 15 10.04 15.48 -10.39
N LYS A 16 8.83 14.90 -10.38
CA LYS A 16 7.55 15.58 -10.14
C LYS A 16 7.42 16.96 -10.82
N PRO A 17 7.46 17.03 -12.18
CA PRO A 17 7.28 18.30 -12.88
C PRO A 17 5.91 18.91 -12.57
N ALA A 18 5.81 20.24 -12.66
CA ALA A 18 4.53 20.92 -12.54
C ALA A 18 3.53 20.37 -13.58
N ARG A 19 2.24 20.37 -13.23
CA ARG A 19 1.19 19.83 -14.09
C ARG A 19 1.23 20.51 -15.48
N GLY A 20 1.26 19.71 -16.53
CA GLY A 20 1.32 20.19 -17.92
C GLY A 20 2.72 20.60 -18.41
N THR A 21 3.76 20.47 -17.57
CA THR A 21 5.16 20.83 -17.93
C THR A 21 6.06 19.61 -18.08
N ALA A 22 5.51 18.40 -18.03
CA ALA A 22 6.25 17.17 -18.19
C ALA A 22 6.93 17.16 -19.58
N PRO A 23 8.26 16.97 -19.66
CA PRO A 23 8.97 16.99 -20.93
C PRO A 23 8.79 15.71 -21.76
N ALA A 24 8.16 14.69 -21.18
CA ALA A 24 7.84 13.42 -21.82
C ALA A 24 6.65 12.77 -21.09
N ASP A 25 5.94 11.89 -21.80
CA ASP A 25 4.80 11.12 -21.28
C ASP A 25 5.22 9.76 -20.70
N THR A 26 6.39 9.72 -20.07
CA THR A 26 7.00 8.52 -19.51
C THR A 26 7.28 8.73 -18.02
N VAL A 27 7.10 7.68 -17.23
CA VAL A 27 7.39 7.69 -15.79
C VAL A 27 8.47 6.66 -15.48
N ASN A 28 9.23 6.92 -14.41
CA ASN A 28 10.10 5.88 -13.86
C ASN A 28 9.21 4.87 -13.15
N ALA A 29 9.13 3.65 -13.68
CA ALA A 29 8.26 2.60 -13.15
C ALA A 29 8.85 1.86 -11.92
N GLY A 30 10.08 2.14 -11.52
CA GLY A 30 10.73 1.47 -10.39
C GLY A 30 11.24 0.04 -10.70
N LEU A 31 11.29 -0.35 -11.97
CA LEU A 31 11.80 -1.65 -12.42
C LEU A 31 13.11 -1.47 -13.17
N TYR A 32 14.17 -2.13 -12.70
CA TYR A 32 15.51 -1.96 -13.24
C TYR A 32 16.22 -3.31 -13.40
N VAL A 33 16.97 -3.45 -14.50
CA VAL A 33 17.95 -4.51 -14.69
C VAL A 33 19.32 -3.85 -14.69
N VAL A 34 20.14 -4.18 -13.69
CA VAL A 34 21.42 -3.52 -13.45
C VAL A 34 22.53 -4.56 -13.42
N GLU A 35 23.51 -4.40 -14.30
CA GLU A 35 24.73 -5.21 -14.23
C GLU A 35 25.59 -4.76 -13.03
N ARG A 36 26.19 -5.71 -12.31
CA ARG A 36 27.03 -5.40 -11.14
C ARG A 36 28.13 -4.38 -11.46
N ARG A 37 28.75 -4.48 -12.65
CA ARG A 37 29.80 -3.55 -13.10
C ARG A 37 29.36 -2.09 -13.18
N ALA A 38 28.07 -1.83 -13.39
CA ALA A 38 27.53 -0.47 -13.42
C ALA A 38 27.58 0.21 -12.03
N LEU A 39 27.77 -0.57 -10.96
CA LEU A 39 27.90 -0.08 -9.58
C LEU A 39 29.37 -0.04 -9.11
N GLU A 40 30.33 -0.41 -9.96
CA GLU A 40 31.75 -0.32 -9.61
C GLU A 40 32.17 1.15 -9.44
N GLY A 41 32.89 1.42 -8.34
CA GLY A 41 33.33 2.77 -7.97
C GLY A 41 32.34 3.56 -7.12
N PHE A 42 31.13 3.04 -6.86
CA PHE A 42 30.28 3.59 -5.80
C PHE A 42 30.69 3.02 -4.44
N GLU A 43 30.74 3.90 -3.43
CA GLU A 43 31.07 3.51 -2.06
C GLU A 43 30.05 2.50 -1.51
N PRO A 44 30.49 1.46 -0.79
CA PRO A 44 29.59 0.54 -0.11
C PRO A 44 28.70 1.27 0.90
N GLY A 45 27.39 1.00 0.88
CA GLY A 45 26.43 1.54 1.82
C GLY A 45 25.13 2.01 1.17
N PRO A 46 24.29 2.76 1.92
CA PRO A 46 23.06 3.32 1.39
C PRO A 46 23.32 4.24 0.19
N LEU A 47 22.73 3.90 -0.96
CA LEU A 47 22.91 4.63 -2.21
C LEU A 47 21.54 4.87 -2.85
N SER A 48 21.26 6.13 -3.19
CA SER A 48 20.05 6.47 -3.94
C SER A 48 20.31 6.33 -5.43
N PHE A 49 19.49 5.54 -6.11
CA PHE A 49 19.58 5.39 -7.55
C PHE A 49 19.22 6.69 -8.26
N GLU A 50 18.12 7.32 -7.87
CA GLU A 50 17.57 8.52 -8.50
C GLU A 50 18.46 9.74 -8.31
N ARG A 51 19.12 9.86 -7.15
CA ARG A 51 19.92 11.04 -6.80
C ARG A 51 21.42 10.86 -7.06
N ARG A 52 21.92 9.63 -7.18
CA ARG A 52 23.36 9.35 -7.35
C ARG A 52 23.65 8.47 -8.55
N VAL A 53 23.14 7.24 -8.58
CA VAL A 53 23.54 6.25 -9.61
C VAL A 53 23.07 6.66 -11.00
N PHE A 54 21.77 6.91 -11.18
CA PHE A 54 21.20 7.20 -12.49
C PHE A 54 21.71 8.49 -13.12
N PRO A 55 21.86 9.62 -12.39
CA PRO A 55 22.48 10.81 -12.98
C PRO A 55 23.89 10.55 -13.51
N GLU A 56 24.72 9.80 -12.78
CA GLU A 56 26.08 9.46 -13.22
C GLU A 56 26.09 8.52 -14.43
N LEU A 57 25.28 7.45 -14.42
CA LEU A 57 25.18 6.53 -15.55
C LEU A 57 24.61 7.21 -16.80
N ALA A 58 23.63 8.10 -16.65
CA ALA A 58 23.08 8.89 -17.75
C ALA A 58 24.14 9.84 -18.34
N ALA A 59 24.95 10.49 -17.50
CA ALA A 59 26.05 11.35 -17.94
C ALA A 59 27.12 10.59 -18.74
N ARG A 60 27.40 9.34 -18.34
CA ARG A 60 28.32 8.43 -19.05
C ARG A 60 27.68 7.77 -20.30
N LYS A 61 26.38 8.00 -20.53
CA LYS A 61 25.56 7.34 -21.57
C LYS A 61 25.43 5.83 -21.38
N ASP A 62 25.63 5.31 -20.18
CA ASP A 62 25.53 3.88 -19.85
C ASP A 62 24.12 3.48 -19.36
N LEU A 63 23.20 4.43 -19.23
CA LEU A 63 21.82 4.18 -18.82
C LEU A 63 20.86 4.21 -20.01
N ALA A 64 20.14 3.10 -20.23
CA ALA A 64 19.09 2.99 -21.24
C ALA A 64 17.72 2.79 -20.60
N GLY A 65 16.67 3.17 -21.32
CA GLY A 65 15.28 2.99 -20.90
C GLY A 65 14.52 2.11 -21.88
N VAL A 66 13.65 1.25 -21.34
CA VAL A 66 12.66 0.49 -22.12
C VAL A 66 11.30 1.08 -21.81
N VAL A 67 10.61 1.59 -22.82
CA VAL A 67 9.24 2.09 -22.67
C VAL A 67 8.28 0.92 -22.81
N VAL A 68 7.51 0.69 -21.75
CA VAL A 68 6.41 -0.28 -21.74
C VAL A 68 5.11 0.50 -21.67
N ALA A 69 4.16 0.17 -22.55
CA ALA A 69 2.83 0.74 -22.53
C ALA A 69 1.93 -0.08 -21.58
N GLY A 70 1.17 0.61 -20.75
CA GLY A 70 0.24 0.02 -19.80
C GLY A 70 -0.13 0.99 -18.70
N ASP A 71 -1.06 0.58 -17.85
CA ASP A 71 -1.46 1.37 -16.69
C ASP A 71 -0.33 1.36 -15.65
N TRP A 72 0.02 2.55 -15.18
CA TRP A 72 0.94 2.74 -14.08
C TRP A 72 0.25 3.57 -13.00
N LEU A 73 0.19 3.03 -11.79
CA LEU A 73 -0.48 3.65 -10.65
C LEU A 73 0.54 3.92 -9.53
N ASP A 74 0.56 5.14 -9.02
CA ASP A 74 1.31 5.48 -7.81
C ASP A 74 0.52 5.00 -6.58
N ILE A 75 1.09 4.06 -5.83
CA ILE A 75 0.49 3.50 -4.60
C ILE A 75 1.19 4.01 -3.33
N GLY A 76 1.90 5.13 -3.41
CA GLY A 76 2.75 5.65 -2.32
C GLY A 76 2.01 6.17 -1.08
N THR A 77 0.68 6.17 -1.07
CA THR A 77 -0.12 6.51 0.12
C THR A 77 -1.17 5.43 0.39
N PRO A 78 -1.62 5.27 1.65
CA PRO A 78 -2.68 4.31 2.00
C PRO A 78 -3.97 4.51 1.19
N GLN A 79 -4.34 5.77 0.95
CA GLN A 79 -5.48 6.14 0.12
C GLN A 79 -5.30 5.59 -1.31
N LEU A 80 -4.19 5.94 -1.96
CA LEU A 80 -3.91 5.50 -3.33
C LEU A 80 -3.80 3.98 -3.43
N TYR A 81 -3.23 3.32 -2.43
CA TYR A 81 -3.14 1.86 -2.36
C TYR A 81 -4.53 1.19 -2.30
N LEU A 82 -5.44 1.70 -1.46
CA LEU A 82 -6.81 1.20 -1.35
C LEU A 82 -7.63 1.52 -2.62
N ASP A 83 -7.49 2.73 -3.15
CA ASP A 83 -8.17 3.13 -4.41
C ASP A 83 -7.70 2.28 -5.60
N THR A 84 -6.44 1.86 -5.59
CA THR A 84 -5.87 0.99 -6.63
C THR A 84 -6.56 -0.37 -6.67
N HIS A 85 -7.02 -0.91 -5.53
CA HIS A 85 -7.79 -2.17 -5.52
C HIS A 85 -9.14 -2.03 -6.23
N GLU A 86 -9.73 -0.83 -6.27
CA GLU A 86 -10.99 -0.58 -6.99
C GLU A 86 -10.73 -0.37 -8.49
N GLN A 87 -9.56 0.14 -8.86
CA GLN A 87 -9.17 0.41 -10.25
C GLN A 87 -8.66 -0.84 -10.98
N ILE A 88 -8.01 -1.76 -10.28
CA ILE A 88 -7.51 -3.00 -10.88
C ILE A 88 -8.67 -3.99 -11.01
N GLN A 89 -9.07 -4.26 -12.25
CA GLN A 89 -10.02 -5.33 -12.55
C GLN A 89 -9.30 -6.67 -12.44
N VAL A 90 -9.57 -7.40 -11.36
CA VAL A 90 -9.17 -8.81 -11.20
C VAL A 90 -10.39 -9.71 -11.28
N ASP A 91 -10.24 -10.89 -11.89
CA ASP A 91 -11.31 -11.89 -12.01
C ASP A 91 -11.89 -12.31 -10.64
N GLN A 92 -11.05 -12.29 -9.60
CA GLN A 92 -11.43 -12.59 -8.22
C GLN A 92 -11.10 -11.41 -7.30
N PRO A 93 -12.07 -10.51 -7.05
CA PRO A 93 -11.80 -9.30 -6.28
C PRO A 93 -11.82 -9.53 -4.76
N HIS A 94 -12.34 -10.67 -4.30
CA HIS A 94 -12.21 -11.14 -2.92
C HIS A 94 -11.15 -12.25 -2.84
N ILE A 95 -9.93 -11.87 -2.47
CA ILE A 95 -8.81 -12.79 -2.33
C ILE A 95 -8.68 -13.19 -0.87
N ALA A 96 -8.53 -14.48 -0.61
CA ALA A 96 -8.21 -15.01 0.70
C ALA A 96 -7.16 -16.12 0.58
N ALA A 97 -6.14 -16.07 1.43
CA ALA A 97 -5.16 -17.14 1.54
C ALA A 97 -5.81 -18.45 1.99
N ALA A 98 -5.28 -19.58 1.56
CA ALA A 98 -5.87 -20.90 1.80
C ALA A 98 -5.97 -21.28 3.29
N ASP A 99 -5.10 -20.73 4.12
CA ASP A 99 -5.03 -20.95 5.57
C ASP A 99 -5.70 -19.83 6.39
N SER A 100 -6.37 -18.88 5.74
CA SER A 100 -7.20 -17.88 6.43
C SER A 100 -8.51 -18.49 6.96
N GLN A 101 -9.05 -17.90 8.02
CA GLN A 101 -10.29 -18.35 8.67
C GLN A 101 -11.37 -17.30 8.52
N VAL A 102 -12.36 -17.55 7.65
CA VAL A 102 -13.43 -16.57 7.36
C VAL A 102 -14.79 -17.14 7.79
N ALA A 103 -15.19 -16.83 9.02
CA ALA A 103 -16.53 -17.12 9.56
C ALA A 103 -17.49 -15.93 9.39
N GLY A 104 -16.96 -14.70 9.34
CA GLY A 104 -17.74 -13.48 9.11
C GLY A 104 -17.98 -13.16 7.64
N ARG A 105 -18.54 -11.97 7.39
CA ARG A 105 -18.91 -11.51 6.06
C ARG A 105 -17.76 -10.73 5.40
N ARG A 106 -17.51 -11.02 4.13
CA ARG A 106 -16.78 -10.13 3.22
C ARG A 106 -17.79 -9.46 2.29
N SER A 107 -17.72 -8.15 2.14
CA SER A 107 -18.68 -7.36 1.34
C SER A 107 -17.99 -6.27 0.52
N GLY A 108 -18.77 -5.57 -0.30
CA GLY A 108 -18.26 -4.58 -1.25
C GLY A 108 -17.78 -5.20 -2.55
N THR A 109 -16.92 -4.49 -3.26
CA THR A 109 -16.40 -4.93 -4.56
C THR A 109 -15.14 -5.77 -4.45
N TRP A 110 -14.34 -5.59 -3.41
CA TRP A 110 -13.07 -6.29 -3.22
C TRP A 110 -12.73 -6.50 -1.74
N SER A 111 -11.83 -7.44 -1.44
CA SER A 111 -11.10 -7.53 -0.17
C SER A 111 -9.89 -8.44 -0.30
N TYR A 112 -8.88 -8.21 0.52
CA TYR A 112 -7.73 -9.11 0.65
C TYR A 112 -7.62 -9.63 2.08
N VAL A 113 -7.49 -10.95 2.22
CA VAL A 113 -7.28 -11.64 3.50
C VAL A 113 -6.01 -12.47 3.42
N GLY A 114 -4.97 -12.02 4.12
CA GLY A 114 -3.65 -12.65 4.12
C GLY A 114 -3.60 -14.00 4.86
N PRO A 115 -2.48 -14.72 4.74
CA PRO A 115 -2.26 -16.01 5.42
C PRO A 115 -2.52 -15.95 6.93
N GLY A 116 -3.24 -16.95 7.44
CA GLY A 116 -3.59 -17.06 8.87
C GLY A 116 -4.47 -15.93 9.43
N ALA A 117 -4.93 -14.98 8.62
CA ALA A 117 -5.84 -13.94 9.07
C ALA A 117 -7.23 -14.53 9.38
N THR A 118 -7.92 -13.94 10.37
CA THR A 118 -9.19 -14.43 10.89
C THR A 118 -10.26 -13.34 10.84
N ILE A 119 -11.42 -13.69 10.29
CA ILE A 119 -12.65 -12.90 10.36
C ILE A 119 -13.68 -13.73 11.13
N GLU A 120 -13.92 -13.38 12.38
CA GLU A 120 -14.83 -14.11 13.26
C GLU A 120 -16.31 -13.96 12.86
N SER A 121 -17.19 -14.75 13.47
CA SER A 121 -18.64 -14.68 13.22
C SER A 121 -19.18 -13.27 13.49
N ASP A 122 -20.22 -12.89 12.76
CA ASP A 122 -20.87 -11.57 12.83
C ASP A 122 -19.96 -10.35 12.51
N ALA A 123 -18.66 -10.56 12.24
CA ALA A 123 -17.79 -9.49 11.77
C ALA A 123 -18.00 -9.20 10.28
N GLU A 124 -17.71 -7.96 9.86
CA GLU A 124 -17.77 -7.55 8.46
C GLU A 124 -16.46 -6.88 8.00
N VAL A 125 -15.94 -7.34 6.87
CA VAL A 125 -14.81 -6.74 6.17
C VAL A 125 -15.25 -6.29 4.79
N ARG A 126 -15.22 -4.97 4.56
CA ARG A 126 -15.68 -4.34 3.32
C ARG A 126 -14.56 -3.57 2.66
N GLU A 127 -14.21 -3.88 1.41
CA GLU A 127 -13.24 -3.11 0.61
C GLU A 127 -11.96 -2.82 1.42
N SER A 128 -11.39 -3.85 2.05
CA SER A 128 -10.32 -3.69 3.03
C SER A 128 -9.25 -4.78 2.87
N VAL A 129 -8.09 -4.50 3.45
CA VAL A 129 -6.92 -5.38 3.45
C VAL A 129 -6.65 -5.85 4.87
N LEU A 130 -6.69 -7.16 5.08
CA LEU A 130 -6.19 -7.81 6.28
C LEU A 130 -4.86 -8.49 5.94
N LEU A 131 -3.77 -8.05 6.57
CA LEU A 131 -2.46 -8.68 6.39
C LEU A 131 -2.35 -9.95 7.25
N ASP A 132 -1.25 -10.67 7.06
CA ASP A 132 -1.05 -12.01 7.63
C ASP A 132 -1.29 -12.04 9.15
N GLY A 133 -2.07 -13.01 9.60
CA GLY A 133 -2.41 -13.18 11.03
C GLY A 133 -3.26 -12.07 11.64
N ALA A 134 -3.77 -11.11 10.85
CA ALA A 134 -4.70 -10.10 11.36
C ALA A 134 -6.02 -10.74 11.81
N THR A 135 -6.60 -10.25 12.91
CA THR A 135 -7.86 -10.74 13.46
C THR A 135 -8.90 -9.63 13.49
N VAL A 136 -10.07 -9.89 12.91
CA VAL A 136 -11.27 -9.07 13.08
C VAL A 136 -12.25 -9.87 13.93
N ALA A 137 -12.37 -9.47 15.19
CA ALA A 137 -13.13 -10.20 16.19
C ALA A 137 -14.65 -10.03 16.00
N LYS A 138 -15.41 -10.87 16.71
CA LYS A 138 -16.86 -10.97 16.60
C LYS A 138 -17.56 -9.60 16.62
N GLY A 139 -18.41 -9.38 15.61
CA GLY A 139 -19.23 -8.17 15.49
C GLY A 139 -18.46 -6.89 15.16
N ALA A 140 -17.14 -6.95 14.96
CA ALA A 140 -16.36 -5.80 14.52
C ALA A 140 -16.56 -5.52 13.02
N THR A 141 -16.36 -4.27 12.62
CA THR A 141 -16.44 -3.85 11.21
C THR A 141 -15.16 -3.18 10.77
N VAL A 142 -14.67 -3.55 9.57
CA VAL A 142 -13.52 -2.94 8.92
C VAL A 142 -13.93 -2.54 7.51
N ARG A 143 -13.90 -1.24 7.20
CA ARG A 143 -14.33 -0.69 5.91
C ARG A 143 -13.27 0.22 5.32
N ARG A 144 -12.90 0.03 4.04
CA ARG A 144 -11.90 0.86 3.34
C ARG A 144 -10.67 1.14 4.19
N SER A 145 -10.10 0.11 4.80
CA SER A 145 -9.03 0.25 5.80
C SER A 145 -8.01 -0.89 5.69
N ILE A 146 -6.86 -0.72 6.35
CA ILE A 146 -5.78 -1.70 6.39
C ILE A 146 -5.59 -2.18 7.83
N VAL A 147 -5.63 -3.49 8.04
CA VAL A 147 -5.28 -4.12 9.31
C VAL A 147 -3.93 -4.83 9.15
N GLY A 148 -2.94 -4.35 9.90
CA GLY A 148 -1.56 -4.79 9.84
C GLY A 148 -1.35 -6.23 10.27
N ARG A 149 -0.15 -6.76 9.97
CA ARG A 149 0.24 -8.13 10.31
C ARG A 149 0.04 -8.40 11.81
N GLY A 150 -0.60 -9.50 12.16
CA GLY A 150 -0.86 -9.90 13.55
C GLY A 150 -1.70 -8.90 14.38
N ALA A 151 -2.27 -7.86 13.77
CA ALA A 151 -3.05 -6.87 14.50
C ALA A 151 -4.45 -7.39 14.80
N THR A 152 -5.05 -6.92 15.90
CA THR A 152 -6.38 -7.35 16.34
C THR A 152 -7.33 -6.16 16.40
N VAL A 153 -8.47 -6.29 15.72
CA VAL A 153 -9.64 -5.42 15.88
C VAL A 153 -10.61 -6.12 16.82
N GLY A 154 -10.73 -5.60 18.04
CA GLY A 154 -11.50 -6.22 19.12
C GLY A 154 -13.02 -6.22 18.89
N PRO A 155 -13.78 -6.98 19.70
CA PRO A 155 -15.20 -7.20 19.48
C PRO A 155 -16.00 -5.90 19.37
N GLY A 156 -16.88 -5.82 18.36
CA GLY A 156 -17.73 -4.66 18.13
C GLY A 156 -17.00 -3.34 17.80
N ALA A 157 -15.68 -3.35 17.60
CA ALA A 157 -14.95 -2.16 17.16
C ALA A 157 -15.26 -1.83 15.69
N SER A 158 -15.17 -0.56 15.33
CA SER A 158 -15.43 -0.04 13.99
C SER A 158 -14.21 0.68 13.45
N ILE A 159 -13.68 0.22 12.32
CA ILE A 159 -12.51 0.78 11.64
C ILE A 159 -12.95 1.22 10.24
N SER A 160 -12.85 2.51 9.93
CA SER A 160 -13.31 3.04 8.65
C SER A 160 -12.43 4.11 8.02
N ASP A 161 -12.74 4.45 6.77
CA ASP A 161 -12.28 5.66 6.07
C ASP A 161 -10.75 5.81 6.02
N HIS A 162 -10.08 4.82 5.42
CA HIS A 162 -8.63 4.78 5.16
C HIS A 162 -7.78 4.73 6.43
N THR A 163 -8.37 4.19 7.51
CA THR A 163 -7.66 3.94 8.76
C THR A 163 -6.65 2.80 8.59
N ILE A 164 -5.51 2.93 9.27
CA ILE A 164 -4.48 1.92 9.33
C ILE A 164 -4.29 1.48 10.78
N VAL A 165 -4.47 0.17 11.01
CA VAL A 165 -4.08 -0.49 12.24
C VAL A 165 -2.67 -1.07 12.03
N GLY A 166 -1.67 -0.55 12.73
CA GLY A 166 -0.28 -0.99 12.58
C GLY A 166 -0.06 -2.45 12.98
N GLU A 167 1.06 -3.02 12.54
CA GLU A 167 1.47 -4.40 12.86
C GLU A 167 1.43 -4.67 14.37
N GLY A 168 0.80 -5.79 14.76
CA GLY A 168 0.67 -6.21 16.15
C GLY A 168 -0.14 -5.28 17.06
N ALA A 169 -0.78 -4.23 16.52
CA ALA A 169 -1.61 -3.35 17.32
C ALA A 169 -2.90 -4.05 17.77
N VAL A 170 -3.41 -3.69 18.95
CA VAL A 170 -4.65 -4.22 19.51
C VAL A 170 -5.62 -3.07 19.72
N ILE A 171 -6.73 -3.11 18.99
CA ILE A 171 -7.84 -2.18 19.15
C ILE A 171 -8.84 -2.82 20.11
N GLY A 172 -9.03 -2.22 21.27
CA GLY A 172 -9.97 -2.70 22.28
C GLY A 172 -11.41 -2.72 21.80
N ALA A 173 -12.25 -3.49 22.51
CA ALA A 173 -13.65 -3.69 22.17
C ALA A 173 -14.41 -2.36 22.07
N GLY A 174 -15.27 -2.23 21.06
CA GLY A 174 -16.13 -1.06 20.85
C GLY A 174 -15.40 0.27 20.61
N CYS A 175 -14.12 0.25 20.21
CA CYS A 175 -13.45 1.46 19.73
C CYS A 175 -13.92 1.82 18.32
N GLU A 176 -13.88 3.10 17.97
CA GLU A 176 -14.28 3.64 16.68
C GLU A 176 -13.15 4.47 16.08
N LEU A 177 -12.45 3.95 15.07
CA LEU A 177 -11.38 4.66 14.38
C LEU A 177 -11.82 4.99 12.96
N LEU A 178 -11.62 6.23 12.54
CA LEU A 178 -12.04 6.73 11.22
C LEU A 178 -11.14 7.86 10.72
N ALA A 179 -11.48 8.42 9.56
CA ALA A 179 -10.89 9.63 8.99
C ALA A 179 -9.35 9.54 8.83
N GLY A 180 -8.86 8.41 8.35
CA GLY A 180 -7.45 8.21 8.04
C GLY A 180 -6.54 8.07 9.25
N MET A 181 -7.10 7.75 10.43
CA MET A 181 -6.32 7.50 11.64
C MET A 181 -5.24 6.43 11.40
N ARG A 182 -4.09 6.60 12.06
CA ARG A 182 -2.96 5.67 11.96
C ARG A 182 -2.54 5.24 13.35
N VAL A 183 -2.77 3.96 13.65
CA VAL A 183 -2.33 3.34 14.90
C VAL A 183 -0.93 2.81 14.69
N ALA A 184 0.02 3.24 15.51
CA ALA A 184 1.40 2.79 15.41
C ALA A 184 1.51 1.28 15.71
N PRO A 185 2.50 0.58 15.13
CA PRO A 185 2.75 -0.84 15.43
C PRO A 185 2.86 -1.11 16.93
N GLY A 186 2.29 -2.23 17.39
CA GLY A 186 2.31 -2.67 18.79
C GLY A 186 1.48 -1.82 19.76
N THR A 187 0.75 -0.80 19.28
CA THR A 187 -0.10 0.04 20.14
C THR A 187 -1.29 -0.76 20.67
N VAL A 188 -1.62 -0.57 21.94
CA VAL A 188 -2.83 -1.14 22.56
C VAL A 188 -3.78 0.00 22.92
N LEU A 189 -4.98 0.00 22.34
CA LEU A 189 -6.08 0.85 22.76
C LEU A 189 -6.98 0.05 23.69
N ALA A 190 -7.26 0.57 24.88
CA ALA A 190 -8.18 -0.07 25.82
C ALA A 190 -9.63 -0.03 25.28
N ASP A 191 -10.48 -0.92 25.77
CA ASP A 191 -11.88 -0.99 25.37
C ASP A 191 -12.59 0.36 25.50
N ARG A 192 -13.29 0.75 24.42
CA ARG A 192 -14.06 2.01 24.34
C ARG A 192 -13.24 3.27 24.69
N SER A 193 -11.91 3.20 24.60
CA SER A 193 -11.04 4.35 24.91
C SER A 193 -11.05 5.42 23.80
N LEU A 194 -11.46 5.04 22.60
CA LEU A 194 -11.62 5.93 21.47
C LEU A 194 -12.99 5.68 20.83
N THR A 195 -13.91 6.62 21.03
CA THR A 195 -15.27 6.59 20.46
C THR A 195 -15.53 7.94 19.81
N VAL A 196 -16.10 7.97 18.62
CA VAL A 196 -16.39 9.21 17.91
C VAL A 196 -17.88 9.50 18.00
N ARG A 197 -18.23 10.47 18.83
CA ARG A 197 -19.60 10.99 18.87
C ARG A 197 -19.80 11.90 17.66
N PRO A 198 -20.72 11.59 16.73
CA PRO A 198 -21.10 12.57 15.73
C PRO A 198 -21.62 13.83 16.44
N PRO A 199 -21.37 15.04 15.90
CA PRO A 199 -21.96 16.25 16.44
C PRO A 199 -23.48 16.10 16.48
N ARG A 200 -24.08 16.45 17.62
CA ARG A 200 -25.53 16.50 17.81
C ARG A 200 -26.15 17.63 17.01
#